data_AF-A0A2V9WEJ2-F1
#
_entry.id   AF-A0A2V9WEJ2-F1
#
_cell.length_a   1.000
_cell.length_b   1.000
_cell.length_c   1.000
_cell.angle_alpha   90.00
_cell.angle_beta   90.00
_cell.angle_gamma   90.00
#
_symmetry.space_group_name_H-M   'P 1'
#
loop_
_entity.id
_entity.type
_entity.pdbx_description
1 polymer ?
#
loop_
_entity_poly.entity_id
_entity_poly.type
_entity_poly.pdbx_seq_one_letter_code
_entity_poly.pdbx_strand_id
1 'polypeptide(L)' 'MDESHSAGAGMRRNEDIALDLMKFVAMTTGYGRTSSTGVGFQGTGAAAKPEDYAAHLLELYGKCLHAVTGKR' A
#
# COMPACT_ATOMS: atom_id res chain seq x y z
N MET A 1 6.98 0.13 19.64
CA MET A 1 6.91 -0.61 18.36
C MET A 1 8.26 -0.43 17.70
N ASP A 2 9.11 -1.43 17.82
CA ASP A 2 10.39 -1.51 17.12
C ASP A 2 10.08 -2.04 15.71
N GLU A 3 9.91 -1.15 14.72
CA GLU A 3 9.76 -1.56 13.32
C GLU A 3 11.15 -1.48 12.68
N SER A 4 11.92 -2.53 12.91
CA SER A 4 13.28 -2.70 12.40
C SER A 4 13.27 -2.80 10.87
N HIS A 5 13.27 -1.65 10.18
CA HIS A 5 13.59 -1.58 8.75
C HIS A 5 15.11 -1.66 8.58
N SER A 6 15.67 -2.80 8.95
CA SER A 6 17.04 -3.15 8.59
C SER A 6 17.00 -4.22 7.50
N ALA A 7 16.31 -3.91 6.40
CA ALA A 7 16.43 -4.68 5.16
C ALA A 7 17.62 -4.13 4.37
N GLY A 8 18.79 -4.72 4.64
CA GLY A 8 19.99 -4.75 3.80
C GLY A 8 20.31 -3.53 2.94
N ALA A 9 21.29 -2.74 3.37
CA ALA A 9 22.02 -1.79 2.53
C ALA A 9 22.93 -2.50 1.49
N GLY A 10 22.36 -3.40 0.68
CA GLY A 10 23.03 -4.07 -0.43
C GLY A 10 22.21 -3.83 -1.69
N MET A 11 22.74 -3.02 -2.61
CA MET A 11 22.20 -2.75 -3.95
C MET A 11 20.68 -2.72 -4.02
N ARG A 12 20.06 -1.63 -3.54
CA ARG A 12 18.59 -1.37 -3.52
C ARG A 12 17.91 -2.05 -4.71
N ARG A 13 17.33 -3.23 -4.51
CA ARG A 13 16.70 -3.98 -5.59
C ARG A 13 15.47 -3.20 -6.04
N ASN A 14 15.08 -3.33 -7.31
CA ASN A 14 13.88 -2.65 -7.83
C ASN A 14 12.65 -2.99 -6.97
N GLU A 15 12.61 -4.19 -6.44
CA GLU A 15 11.62 -4.68 -5.49
C GLU A 15 11.62 -3.88 -4.19
N ASP A 16 12.80 -3.62 -3.60
CA ASP A 16 12.93 -2.85 -2.35
C ASP A 16 12.51 -1.38 -2.56
N ILE A 17 12.84 -0.80 -3.70
CA ILE A 17 12.44 0.57 -4.06
C ILE A 17 10.93 0.63 -4.31
N ALA A 18 10.36 -0.37 -4.98
CA ALA A 18 8.93 -0.45 -5.22
C ALA A 18 8.12 -0.60 -3.92
N LEU A 19 8.63 -1.36 -2.95
CA LEU A 19 8.03 -1.48 -1.62
C LEU A 19 8.04 -0.15 -0.86
N ASP A 20 9.14 0.59 -0.91
CA ASP A 20 9.25 1.91 -0.26
C ASP A 20 8.30 2.93 -0.90
N LEU A 21 8.24 2.96 -2.24
CA LEU A 21 7.32 3.81 -2.99
C LEU A 21 5.85 3.45 -2.70
N MET A 22 5.51 2.15 -2.68
CA MET A 22 4.17 1.68 -2.34
C MET A 22 3.78 2.14 -0.93
N LYS A 23 4.66 1.96 0.06
CA LYS A 23 4.43 2.38 1.44
C LYS A 23 4.18 3.89 1.52
N PHE A 24 5.02 4.67 0.84
CA PHE A 24 4.86 6.12 0.75
C PHE A 24 3.49 6.51 0.15
N VAL A 25 3.10 5.93 -0.98
CA VAL A 25 1.80 6.22 -1.62
C VAL A 25 0.63 5.82 -0.73
N ALA A 26 0.65 4.62 -0.15
CA ALA A 26 -0.42 4.16 0.73
C ALA A 26 -0.59 5.05 1.97
N MET A 27 0.52 5.49 2.60
CA MET A 27 0.48 6.34 3.78
C MET A 27 0.05 7.78 3.48
N THR A 28 0.50 8.34 2.35
CA THR A 28 0.23 9.75 1.99
C THR A 28 -1.17 9.94 1.41
N THR A 29 -1.69 8.96 0.67
CA THR A 29 -2.98 9.06 -0.01
C THR A 29 -4.12 8.35 0.71
N GLY A 30 -3.80 7.49 1.68
CA GLY A 30 -4.77 6.58 2.27
C GLY A 30 -5.23 5.50 1.30
N TYR A 31 -4.40 5.13 0.31
CA TYR A 31 -4.74 4.13 -0.70
C TYR A 31 -5.17 2.81 -0.04
N GLY A 32 -6.34 2.32 -0.43
CA GLY A 32 -6.93 1.11 0.13
C GLY A 32 -7.48 1.26 1.56
N ARG A 33 -7.22 2.37 2.26
CA ARG A 33 -7.80 2.59 3.60
C ARG A 33 -9.32 2.62 3.46
N THR A 34 -9.96 1.58 3.98
CA THR A 34 -11.40 1.47 4.07
C THR A 34 -11.84 2.39 5.20
N SER A 35 -12.10 3.65 4.87
CA SER A 35 -12.57 4.63 5.85
C SER A 35 -13.92 4.20 6.41
N SER A 36 -13.89 3.48 7.53
CA SER A 36 -15.02 3.35 8.45
C SER A 36 -14.80 4.37 9.58
N THR A 37 -14.73 5.65 9.23
CA THR A 37 -14.87 6.73 10.20
C THR A 37 -16.16 7.49 9.90
N GLY A 38 -17.27 6.76 9.98
CA GLY A 38 -18.63 7.31 9.98
C GLY A 38 -19.35 6.82 11.23
N VAL A 39 -19.29 7.61 12.30
CA VAL A 39 -20.20 7.44 13.45
C VAL A 39 -21.52 8.13 13.09
N GLY A 40 -22.50 7.39 12.55
CA GLY A 40 -23.83 7.96 12.32
C GLY A 40 -24.69 7.20 11.31
N PHE A 41 -25.67 6.46 11.82
CA PHE A 41 -26.97 6.10 11.21
C PHE A 41 -27.11 6.15 9.67
N GLN A 42 -26.29 5.42 8.93
CA GLN A 42 -26.68 4.91 7.61
C GLN A 42 -26.18 3.48 7.45
N GLY A 43 -27.13 2.59 7.19
CA GLY A 43 -26.88 1.19 6.92
C GLY A 43 -26.02 0.96 5.67
N THR A 44 -25.47 -0.25 5.60
CA THR A 44 -25.05 -0.93 4.37
C THR A 44 -23.99 -0.28 3.49
N GLY A 45 -23.21 0.69 3.99
CA GLY A 45 -21.93 1.04 3.36
C GLY A 45 -20.92 -0.04 3.72
N ALA A 46 -20.82 -1.10 2.90
CA ALA A 46 -19.94 -2.24 3.10
C ALA A 46 -18.60 -1.78 3.69
N ALA A 47 -18.30 -2.24 4.92
CA ALA A 47 -16.94 -2.24 5.41
C ALA A 47 -16.14 -2.97 4.33
N ALA A 48 -15.43 -2.21 3.49
CA ALA A 48 -14.69 -2.78 2.39
C ALA A 48 -13.81 -3.85 3.01
N LYS A 49 -13.98 -5.06 2.49
CA LYS A 49 -13.52 -6.27 3.14
C LYS A 49 -12.00 -6.14 3.32
N PRO A 50 -11.41 -6.57 4.44
CA PRO A 50 -9.94 -6.54 4.58
C PRO A 50 -9.24 -7.24 3.39
N GLU A 51 -9.93 -8.18 2.75
CA GLU A 51 -9.55 -8.80 1.48
C GLU A 51 -9.45 -7.81 0.30
N ASP A 52 -10.40 -6.88 0.16
CA ASP A 52 -10.37 -5.84 -0.87
C ASP A 52 -9.21 -4.86 -0.63
N TYR A 53 -8.93 -4.54 0.64
CA TYR A 53 -7.77 -3.73 0.98
C TYR A 53 -6.46 -4.39 0.57
N ALA A 54 -6.30 -5.68 0.89
CA ALA A 54 -5.12 -6.44 0.50
C ALA A 54 -4.97 -6.49 -1.03
N ALA A 55 -6.06 -6.70 -1.76
CA ALA A 55 -6.05 -6.69 -3.22
C ALA A 55 -5.58 -5.34 -3.78
N HIS A 56 -6.07 -4.21 -3.25
CA HIS A 56 -5.61 -2.89 -3.65
C HIS A 56 -4.12 -2.67 -3.38
N LEU A 57 -3.63 -3.07 -2.21
CA LEU A 57 -2.20 -2.95 -1.89
C LEU A 57 -1.32 -3.77 -2.85
N LEU A 58 -1.73 -4.99 -3.20
CA LEU A 58 -1.02 -5.83 -4.18
C LEU A 58 -1.02 -5.22 -5.59
N GLU A 59 -2.15 -4.62 -6.00
CA GLU A 59 -2.24 -3.90 -7.26
C GLU A 59 -1.32 -2.67 -7.29
N LEU A 60 -1.28 -1.90 -6.20
CA LEU A 60 -0.41 -0.74 -6.05
C LEU A 60 1.07 -1.14 -6.13
N TYR A 61 1.45 -2.23 -5.47
CA TYR A 61 2.81 -2.76 -5.54
C TYR A 61 3.22 -3.06 -7.00
N GLY A 62 2.35 -3.72 -7.78
CA GLY A 62 2.61 -3.99 -9.19
C GLY A 62 2.85 -2.73 -10.02
N LYS A 63 2.06 -1.67 -9.76
CA LYS A 63 2.25 -0.35 -10.40
C LYS A 63 3.58 0.28 -10.02
N CYS A 64 3.93 0.24 -8.73
CA CYS A 64 5.21 0.76 -8.23
C CYS A 64 6.40 0.01 -8.82
N LEU A 65 6.33 -1.32 -8.90
CA LEU A 65 7.38 -2.15 -9.49
C LEU A 65 7.56 -1.83 -10.97
N HIS A 66 6.47 -1.74 -11.72
CA HIS A 66 6.53 -1.37 -13.14
C HIS A 66 7.18 0.01 -13.34
N ALA A 67 6.81 1.00 -12.54
CA ALA A 67 7.37 2.34 -12.60
C ALA A 67 8.89 2.36 -12.31
N VAL A 68 9.36 1.55 -11.35
CA VAL A 68 10.77 1.47 -10.95
C VAL A 68 11.60 0.68 -11.97
N THR A 69 11.04 -0.36 -12.59
CA THR A 69 11.74 -1.17 -13.61
C THR A 69 12.01 -0.42 -14.92
N GLY A 70 11.50 0.81 -15.08
CA GLY A 70 11.84 1.70 -16.20
C GLY A 70 11.32 1.23 -17.56
N LYS A 71 10.37 0.28 -17.58
CA LYS A 71 9.81 -0.27 -18.82
C LYS A 71 8.77 0.70 -19.38
N ARG A 72 9.23 1.76 -20.03
CA ARG A 72 8.42 2.70 -20.83
C ARG A 72 8.46 2.36 -22.31
#